data_AF-A0A2R6RVG2-F1
#
_entry.id   AF-A0A2R6RVG2-F1
#
_cell.length_a   1.000
_cell.length_b   1.000
_cell.length_c   1.000
_cell.angle_alpha   90.00
_cell.angle_beta   90.00
_cell.angle_gamma   90.00
#
_symmetry.space_group_name_H-M   'P 1'
#
loop_
_entity.id
_entity.type
_entity.pdbx_description
1 polymer ?
#
loop_
_entity_poly.entity_id
_entity_poly.type
_entity_poly.pdbx_seq_one_letter_code
_entity_poly.pdbx_strand_id
1 'polypeptide(L)'
;MSSSGKSTDVKSARPTSRSRLEPTSDIDELHARLQADPRFNPPTPSPWKRIALLLVVAILLWAGVTMRKPHAKASQIVHAKRYV
;
A
#
# COMPACT_ATOMS: atom_id res chain seq x y z
N MET A 1 -56.85 52.04 10.43
CA MET A 1 -56.61 52.49 9.04
C MET A 1 -55.57 51.58 8.44
N SER A 2 -55.94 50.92 7.34
CA SER A 2 -55.16 49.92 6.62
C SER A 2 -54.04 50.61 5.83
N SER A 3 -52.80 50.11 5.91
CA SER A 3 -51.78 50.37 4.90
C SER A 3 -51.26 49.03 4.40
N SER A 4 -51.79 48.64 3.26
CA SER A 4 -51.37 47.48 2.48
C SER A 4 -50.33 47.96 1.49
N GLY A 5 -49.06 47.71 1.80
CA GLY A 5 -47.94 47.86 0.86
C GLY A 5 -47.39 46.48 0.53
N LYS A 6 -47.86 45.87 -0.56
CA LYS A 6 -47.21 44.69 -1.16
C LYS A 6 -46.32 45.16 -2.32
N SER A 7 -45.00 45.04 -2.14
CA SER A 7 -44.01 45.01 -3.21
C SER A 7 -42.93 44.01 -2.76
N THR A 8 -43.01 42.76 -3.22
CA THR A 8 -42.11 42.18 -4.23
C THR A 8 -40.62 42.26 -3.85
N ASP A 9 -40.05 41.15 -3.40
CA ASP A 9 -38.64 40.89 -3.66
C ASP A 9 -38.43 39.38 -3.91
N VAL A 10 -38.05 39.08 -5.15
CA VAL A 10 -37.61 37.78 -5.61
C VAL A 10 -36.21 37.57 -5.04
N LYS A 11 -36.12 37.01 -3.82
CA LYS A 11 -34.82 36.55 -3.32
C LYS A 11 -34.53 35.14 -3.83
N SER A 12 -34.03 35.12 -5.06
CA SER A 12 -33.09 34.12 -5.56
C SER A 12 -32.02 33.87 -4.50
N ALA A 13 -32.16 32.80 -3.73
CA ALA A 13 -31.16 32.35 -2.78
C ALA A 13 -30.87 30.87 -3.05
N ARG A 14 -30.04 30.65 -4.07
CA ARG A 14 -29.28 29.40 -4.20
C ARG A 14 -28.47 29.23 -2.91
N PRO A 15 -28.58 28.11 -2.17
CA PRO A 15 -27.66 27.86 -1.06
C PRO A 15 -26.31 27.43 -1.65
N THR A 16 -25.51 28.39 -2.10
CA THR A 16 -24.08 28.21 -2.34
C THR A 16 -23.33 28.46 -1.05
N SER A 17 -23.38 27.49 -0.15
CA SER A 17 -22.35 27.33 0.87
C SER A 17 -22.26 25.85 1.23
N ARG A 18 -21.60 25.08 0.35
CA ARG A 18 -20.84 23.93 0.85
C ARG A 18 -19.79 24.53 1.76
N SER A 19 -20.04 24.52 3.07
CA SER A 19 -19.05 24.86 4.09
C SER A 19 -17.81 24.01 3.81
N ARG A 20 -16.83 24.61 3.14
CA ARG A 20 -15.51 24.03 3.02
C ARG A 20 -14.92 24.14 4.41
N LEU A 21 -15.01 23.07 5.18
CA LEU A 21 -14.25 22.90 6.42
C LEU A 21 -12.78 23.08 6.02
N GLU A 22 -12.20 24.20 6.42
CA GLU A 22 -10.77 24.46 6.28
C GLU A 22 -9.99 23.24 6.80
N PRO A 23 -8.90 22.81 6.12
CA PRO A 23 -8.03 21.80 6.67
C PRO A 23 -7.45 22.35 7.98
N THR A 24 -7.80 21.71 9.09
CA THR A 24 -7.10 21.87 10.37
C THR A 24 -5.60 21.75 10.09
N SER A 25 -4.80 22.75 10.47
CA SER A 25 -3.33 22.70 10.27
C SER A 25 -2.65 21.71 11.22
N ASP A 26 -3.43 21.09 12.11
CA ASP A 26 -2.93 20.19 13.13
C ASP A 26 -2.59 18.84 12.52
N ILE A 27 -1.29 18.59 12.40
CA ILE A 27 -0.70 17.38 11.81
C ILE A 27 -1.18 16.11 12.51
N ASP A 28 -1.40 16.15 13.82
CA ASP A 28 -1.90 15.01 14.60
C ASP A 28 -3.35 14.66 14.23
N GLU A 29 -4.19 15.66 14.00
CA GLU A 29 -5.57 15.47 13.58
C GLU A 29 -5.64 14.93 12.14
N LEU A 30 -4.73 15.38 11.26
CA LEU A 30 -4.58 14.83 9.91
C LEU A 30 -4.18 13.35 9.94
N HIS A 31 -3.21 12.97 10.78
CA HIS A 31 -2.81 11.57 10.92
C HIS A 31 -3.95 10.70 11.46
N ALA A 32 -4.70 11.18 12.45
CA ALA A 32 -5.86 10.46 12.98
C ALA A 32 -6.94 10.24 11.91
N ARG A 33 -7.25 11.28 11.12
CA ARG A 33 -8.22 11.20 10.01
C ARG A 33 -7.73 10.25 8.90
N LEU A 34 -6.44 10.24 8.60
CA LEU A 34 -5.83 9.37 7.60
C LEU A 34 -5.83 7.89 8.04
N GLN A 35 -5.54 7.62 9.32
CA GLN A 35 -5.61 6.27 9.92
C GLN A 35 -7.04 5.73 9.94
N ALA A 36 -8.04 6.61 10.10
CA ALA A 36 -9.45 6.26 10.09
C ALA A 36 -10.01 6.02 8.68
N ASP A 37 -9.32 6.45 7.62
CA ASP A 37 -9.78 6.23 6.25
C ASP A 37 -9.53 4.76 5.83
N PRO A 38 -10.59 3.96 5.62
CA PRO A 38 -10.46 2.55 5.24
C PRO A 38 -9.78 2.35 3.88
N ARG A 39 -9.64 3.40 3.06
CA ARG A 39 -8.94 3.34 1.77
C ARG A 39 -7.43 3.24 1.95
N PHE A 40 -6.89 3.88 2.98
CA PHE A 40 -5.44 3.99 3.18
C PHE A 40 -4.91 3.04 4.25
N ASN A 41 -5.79 2.42 5.04
CA ASN A 41 -5.41 1.53 6.13
C ASN A 41 -6.01 0.12 5.97
N PRO A 42 -5.60 -0.65 4.94
CA PRO A 42 -6.03 -2.03 4.82
C PRO A 42 -5.54 -2.83 6.04
N PRO A 43 -6.33 -3.82 6.51
CA PRO A 43 -5.94 -4.63 7.66
C PRO A 43 -4.61 -5.31 7.37
N THR A 44 -3.70 -5.25 8.36
CA THR A 44 -2.38 -5.85 8.20
C THR A 44 -2.48 -7.33 7.80
N PRO A 45 -1.57 -7.85 6.96
CA PRO A 45 -1.65 -9.22 6.48
C PRO A 45 -1.61 -10.20 7.65
N SER A 46 -2.34 -11.32 7.49
CA SER A 46 -2.47 -12.34 8.52
C SER A 46 -1.11 -12.82 9.03
N PRO A 47 -0.98 -13.16 10.32
CA PRO A 47 0.29 -13.62 10.89
C PRO A 47 0.92 -14.77 10.11
N TRP A 48 0.09 -15.68 9.59
CA TRP A 48 0.55 -16.81 8.78
C TRP A 48 1.26 -16.38 7.50
N LYS A 49 0.76 -15.34 6.80
CA LYS A 49 1.41 -14.81 5.60
C LYS A 49 2.78 -14.23 5.92
N ARG A 50 2.93 -13.61 7.09
CA ARG A 50 4.23 -13.08 7.55
C ARG A 50 5.21 -14.21 7.84
N ILE A 51 4.76 -15.27 8.53
CA ILE A 51 5.57 -16.46 8.82
C ILE A 51 6.00 -17.15 7.51
N ALA A 52 5.06 -17.33 6.57
CA ALA A 52 5.34 -17.91 5.26
C ALA A 52 6.38 -17.07 4.49
N LEU A 53 6.27 -15.73 4.52
CA LEU A 53 7.24 -14.84 3.90
C LEU A 53 8.64 -15.03 4.50
N LEU A 54 8.75 -15.08 5.82
CA LEU A 54 10.03 -15.31 6.50
C LEU A 54 10.62 -16.68 6.15
N LEU A 55 9.79 -17.72 6.08
CA LEU A 55 10.20 -19.05 5.65
C LEU A 55 10.75 -19.03 4.22
N VAL A 56 10.05 -18.39 3.29
CA VAL A 56 10.48 -18.26 1.88
C VAL A 56 11.83 -17.56 1.79
N VAL A 57 12.01 -16.45 2.52
CA VAL A 57 13.29 -15.74 2.56
C VAL A 57 14.41 -16.64 3.10
N ALA A 58 14.16 -17.39 4.18
CA ALA A 58 15.14 -18.33 4.73
C ALA A 58 15.51 -19.43 3.72
N ILE A 59 14.53 -19.98 3.00
CA ILE A 59 14.76 -20.99 1.95
C ILE A 59 15.61 -20.41 0.82
N LEU A 60 15.33 -19.19 0.36
CA LEU A 60 16.11 -18.53 -0.69
C LEU A 60 17.57 -18.33 -0.27
N LEU A 61 17.80 -17.87 0.96
CA LEU A 61 19.15 -17.71 1.50
C LEU A 61 19.87 -19.05 1.60
N TRP A 62 19.19 -20.08 2.09
CA TRP A 62 19.74 -21.45 2.18
C TRP A 62 20.08 -22.02 0.79
N ALA A 63 19.20 -21.81 -0.20
CA ALA A 63 19.43 -22.24 -1.57
C ALA A 63 20.63 -21.52 -2.19
N GLY A 64 20.72 -20.20 -2.02
CA GLY A 64 21.87 -19.41 -2.49
C GLY A 64 23.20 -19.89 -1.90
N VAL A 65 23.23 -20.19 -0.60
CA VAL A 65 24.42 -20.76 0.06
C VAL A 65 24.73 -22.17 -0.45
N THR A 66 23.71 -23.00 -0.65
CA THR A 66 23.86 -24.38 -1.12
C THR A 66 24.39 -24.43 -2.56
N MET A 67 23.90 -23.57 -3.46
CA MET A 67 24.37 -23.47 -4.85
C MET A 67 25.79 -22.93 -4.95
N ARG A 68 26.24 -22.13 -3.98
CA ARG A 68 27.62 -21.63 -3.92
C ARG A 68 28.63 -22.71 -3.53
N LYS A 69 28.19 -23.87 -3.03
CA LYS A 69 29.09 -25.01 -2.83
C LYS A 69 29.59 -25.43 -4.22
N PRO A 70 30.89 -25.32 -4.53
CA PRO A 70 31.39 -25.89 -5.76
C PRO A 70 31.05 -27.38 -5.70
N HIS A 71 30.28 -27.85 -6.66
CA HIS A 71 30.19 -29.28 -6.91
C HIS A 71 31.61 -29.73 -7.27
N ALA A 72 32.39 -30.11 -6.25
CA ALA A 72 33.70 -30.70 -6.39
C ALA A 72 33.55 -32.12 -6.94
N LYS A 73 32.85 -32.27 -8.06
CA LYS A 73 33.05 -33.40 -8.94
C LYS A 73 34.29 -33.05 -9.73
N ALA A 74 35.42 -33.59 -9.28
CA ALA A 74 36.64 -33.63 -10.06
C ALA A 74 36.24 -33.95 -11.51
N SER A 75 36.56 -33.06 -12.44
CA SER A 75 36.25 -33.26 -13.85
C SER A 75 36.76 -34.64 -14.23
N GLN A 76 35.85 -35.58 -14.48
CA GLN A 76 36.22 -36.88 -15.03
C GLN A 76 36.67 -36.59 -16.45
N ILE A 77 37.95 -36.30 -16.61
CA ILE A 77 38.58 -36.03 -17.91
C ILE A 77 38.42 -37.33 -18.70
N VAL A 78 37.42 -37.37 -19.57
CA VAL A 78 37.23 -38.49 -20.48
C VAL A 78 38.30 -38.35 -21.56
N HIS A 79 39.42 -39.03 -21.37
CA HIS A 79 40.44 -39.18 -22.40
C HIS A 79 39.85 -40.01 -23.54
N ALA A 80 39.39 -39.34 -24.59
CA ALA A 80 39.01 -40.01 -25.82
C ALA A 80 40.29 -40.62 -26.44
N LYS A 81 40.47 -41.92 -26.30
CA LYS A 81 41.45 -42.66 -27.10
C LYS A 81 40.95 -42.63 -28.54
N ARG A 82 41.62 -41.86 -29.40
CA ARG A 82 41.39 -41.94 -30.84
C ARG A 82 41.90 -43.31 -31.30
N TYR A 83 41.05 -44.08 -31.96
CA TYR A 83 41.42 -45.36 -32.56
C TYR A 83 42.49 -45.12 -33.63
N VAL A 84 43.53 -45.95 -33.61
CA VAL A 84 44.55 -46.11 -34.67
C VAL A 84 44.15 -47.31 -35.50
#